data_AF-A0A087DTU7-F1
#
_entry.id   AF-A0A087DTU7-F1
#
_cell.length_a   1.000
_cell.length_b   1.000
_cell.length_c   1.000
_cell.angle_alpha   90.00
_cell.angle_beta   90.00
_cell.angle_gamma   90.00
#
_symmetry.space_group_name_H-M   'P 1'
#
loop_
_entity.id
_entity.type
_entity.pdbx_description
1 polymer ?
#
loop_
_entity_poly.entity_id
_entity_poly.type
_entity_poly.pdbx_seq_one_letter_code
_entity_poly.pdbx_strand_id
1 'polypeptide(L)'
;MRQALTERQDLIEQRAATLLDAAITAGEPWTARLGPKPDEPRKQTAWLTAARTVAAYRDRYQITDSQHPLGPQPENVKQKVDAIRARTSLARAERLTSDPPADARRIDTVGHIGRIL
;
A
#
# COMPACT_ATOMS: atom_id res chain seq x y z
N MET A 1 -15.14 -18.17 21.56
CA MET A 1 -15.50 -16.85 20.99
C MET A 1 -14.32 -16.10 20.36
N ARG A 2 -13.14 -16.00 20.99
CA ARG A 2 -11.96 -15.34 20.37
C ARG A 2 -11.47 -16.02 19.08
N GLN A 3 -11.44 -17.35 19.06
CA GLN A 3 -10.92 -18.13 17.93
C GLN A 3 -11.72 -17.95 16.63
N ALA A 4 -13.06 -17.93 16.70
CA ALA A 4 -13.92 -17.67 15.54
C ALA A 4 -13.80 -16.22 15.01
N LEU A 5 -13.41 -15.25 15.84
CA LEU A 5 -13.12 -13.89 15.38
C LEU A 5 -11.77 -13.84 14.66
N THR A 6 -10.76 -14.55 15.18
CA THR A 6 -9.43 -14.67 14.56
C THR A 6 -9.50 -15.36 13.22
N GLU A 7 -10.16 -16.52 13.12
CA GLU A 7 -10.33 -17.24 11.85
C GLU A 7 -11.06 -16.40 10.79
N ARG A 8 -12.09 -15.64 11.20
CA ARG A 8 -12.78 -14.71 10.30
C ARG A 8 -11.86 -13.58 9.84
N GLN A 9 -10.99 -13.09 10.72
CA GLN A 9 -10.04 -12.04 10.42
C GLN A 9 -8.97 -12.54 9.43
N ASP A 10 -8.47 -13.75 9.62
CA ASP A 10 -7.50 -14.39 8.72
C ASP A 10 -8.09 -14.62 7.32
N LEU A 11 -9.35 -15.05 7.22
CA LEU A 11 -10.04 -15.21 5.93
C LEU A 11 -10.23 -13.87 5.20
N ILE A 12 -10.52 -12.79 5.94
CA ILE A 12 -10.62 -11.44 5.37
C ILE A 12 -9.24 -10.97 4.87
N GLU A 13 -8.17 -11.25 5.60
CA GLU A 13 -6.81 -10.90 5.21
C GLU A 13 -6.33 -11.67 3.98
N GLN A 14 -6.62 -12.98 3.90
CA GLN A 14 -6.29 -13.81 2.74
C GLN A 14 -7.05 -13.37 1.47
N ARG A 15 -8.36 -13.09 1.61
CA ARG A 15 -9.15 -12.58 0.48
C ARG A 15 -8.64 -11.22 0.02
N ALA A 16 -8.33 -10.31 0.95
CA ALA A 16 -7.77 -9.00 0.62
C ALA A 16 -6.40 -9.09 -0.06
N ALA A 17 -5.57 -10.06 0.33
CA ALA A 17 -4.29 -10.33 -0.34
C ALA A 17 -4.50 -10.76 -1.80
N THR A 18 -5.44 -11.67 -2.03
CA THR A 18 -5.77 -12.15 -3.38
C THR A 18 -6.34 -11.02 -4.25
N LEU A 19 -7.25 -10.21 -3.70
CA LEU A 19 -7.84 -9.07 -4.41
C LEU A 19 -6.80 -7.99 -4.73
N LEU A 20 -5.87 -7.74 -3.82
CA LEU A 20 -4.77 -6.81 -4.08
C LEU A 20 -3.89 -7.31 -5.23
N ASP A 21 -3.49 -8.58 -5.19
CA ASP A 21 -2.64 -9.18 -6.22
C ASP A 21 -3.30 -9.14 -7.60
N ALA A 22 -4.60 -9.48 -7.66
CA ALA A 22 -5.40 -9.35 -8.87
C ALA A 22 -5.45 -7.91 -9.39
N ALA A 23 -5.70 -6.93 -8.50
CA ALA A 23 -5.79 -5.52 -8.89
C ALA A 23 -4.44 -4.96 -9.40
N ILE A 24 -3.32 -5.34 -8.77
CA ILE A 24 -1.97 -4.96 -9.23
C ILE A 24 -1.68 -5.60 -10.58
N THR A 25 -1.99 -6.90 -10.73
CA THR A 25 -1.76 -7.65 -11.98
C THR A 25 -2.60 -7.10 -13.13
N ALA A 26 -3.85 -6.72 -12.86
CA ALA A 26 -4.75 -6.08 -13.82
C ALA A 26 -4.39 -4.61 -14.10
N GLY A 27 -3.46 -4.01 -13.34
CA GLY A 27 -3.09 -2.61 -13.47
C GLY A 27 -4.24 -1.66 -13.16
N GLU A 28 -5.11 -2.00 -12.20
CA GLU A 28 -6.28 -1.16 -11.90
C GLU A 28 -5.86 0.26 -11.48
N PRO A 29 -6.53 1.33 -11.97
CA PRO A 29 -5.99 2.69 -11.83
C PRO A 29 -5.83 3.17 -10.38
N TRP A 30 -6.64 2.69 -9.45
CA TRP A 30 -6.53 3.06 -8.04
C TRP A 30 -5.24 2.55 -7.40
N THR A 31 -4.65 1.46 -7.92
CA THR A 31 -3.39 0.91 -7.39
C THR A 31 -2.22 1.87 -7.60
N ALA A 32 -2.29 2.75 -8.61
CA ALA A 32 -1.28 3.79 -8.82
C ALA A 32 -1.14 4.74 -7.62
N ARG A 33 -2.21 4.93 -6.83
CA ARG A 33 -2.18 5.74 -5.60
C ARG A 33 -1.41 5.08 -4.45
N LEU A 34 -1.19 3.77 -4.49
CA LEU A 34 -0.34 3.09 -3.51
C LEU A 34 1.16 3.39 -3.72
N GLY A 35 1.52 3.91 -4.89
CA GLY A 35 2.90 4.02 -5.36
C GLY A 35 3.49 2.67 -5.79
N PRO A 36 4.61 2.66 -6.54
CA PRO A 36 5.31 1.42 -6.88
C PRO A 36 5.74 0.62 -5.66
N LYS A 37 5.71 -0.71 -5.82
CA LYS A 37 6.18 -1.68 -4.82
C LYS A 37 7.69 -1.46 -4.57
N PRO A 38 8.13 -1.25 -3.32
CA PRO A 38 9.55 -1.08 -3.02
C PRO A 38 10.39 -2.34 -3.29
N ASP A 39 11.67 -2.13 -3.63
CA ASP A 39 12.65 -3.21 -3.84
C ASP A 39 13.20 -3.78 -2.53
N GLU A 40 13.31 -2.94 -1.48
CA GLU A 40 13.83 -3.37 -0.18
C GLU A 40 12.83 -4.34 0.49
N PRO A 41 13.22 -5.59 0.81
CA PRO A 41 12.26 -6.62 1.27
C PRO A 41 11.43 -6.23 2.50
N ARG A 42 12.02 -5.48 3.43
CA ARG A 42 11.34 -4.98 4.63
C ARG A 42 10.27 -3.95 4.28
N LYS A 43 10.61 -2.97 3.44
CA LYS A 43 9.65 -1.97 2.94
C LYS A 43 8.57 -2.61 2.09
N GLN A 44 8.95 -3.58 1.25
CA GLN A 44 8.03 -4.35 0.44
C GLN A 44 6.98 -5.06 1.28
N THR A 45 7.39 -5.72 2.36
CA THR A 45 6.48 -6.41 3.29
C THR A 45 5.53 -5.41 3.96
N ALA A 46 6.06 -4.28 4.44
CA ALA A 46 5.25 -3.22 5.04
C ALA A 46 4.28 -2.57 4.04
N TRP A 47 4.69 -2.42 2.78
CA TRP A 47 3.87 -1.87 1.69
C TRP A 47 2.73 -2.83 1.35
N LEU A 48 3.00 -4.14 1.25
CA LEU A 48 1.97 -5.15 0.99
C LEU A 48 0.92 -5.19 2.12
N THR A 49 1.34 -5.13 3.38
CA THR A 49 0.41 -5.08 4.52
C THR A 49 -0.48 -3.84 4.47
N ALA A 50 0.10 -2.68 4.13
CA ALA A 50 -0.64 -1.43 3.99
C ALA A 50 -1.65 -1.50 2.83
N ALA A 51 -1.20 -1.94 1.66
CA ALA A 51 -2.02 -2.09 0.46
C ALA A 51 -3.17 -3.10 0.65
N ARG A 52 -2.95 -4.21 1.37
CA ARG A 52 -4.00 -5.19 1.71
C ARG A 52 -5.10 -4.57 2.55
N THR A 53 -4.76 -3.66 3.46
CA THR A 53 -5.77 -2.94 4.26
C THR A 53 -6.69 -2.10 3.37
N VAL A 54 -6.13 -1.47 2.33
CA VAL A 54 -6.91 -0.69 1.35
C VAL A 54 -7.80 -1.60 0.51
N ALA A 55 -7.27 -2.73 0.02
CA ALA A 55 -8.05 -3.72 -0.73
C ALA A 55 -9.20 -4.31 0.11
N ALA A 56 -8.95 -4.64 1.39
CA ALA A 56 -9.98 -5.11 2.31
C ALA A 56 -11.11 -4.09 2.51
N TYR A 57 -10.76 -2.79 2.61
CA TYR A 57 -11.73 -1.72 2.72
C TYR A 57 -12.58 -1.60 1.44
N ARG A 58 -11.95 -1.65 0.26
CA ARG A 58 -12.65 -1.64 -1.04
C ARG A 58 -13.62 -2.81 -1.17
N ASP A 59 -13.19 -4.03 -0.86
CA ASP A 59 -14.06 -5.22 -0.90
C ASP A 59 -15.22 -5.11 0.09
N ARG A 60 -14.94 -4.71 1.33
CA ARG A 60 -15.97 -4.62 2.38
C ARG A 60 -17.08 -3.63 2.06
N TYR A 61 -16.75 -2.51 1.42
CA TYR A 61 -17.70 -1.45 1.08
C TYR A 61 -18.06 -1.42 -0.41
N GLN A 62 -17.68 -2.46 -1.16
CA GLN A 62 -17.99 -2.62 -2.59
C GLN A 62 -17.63 -1.37 -3.41
N ILE A 63 -16.44 -0.82 -3.15
CA ILE A 63 -15.98 0.40 -3.81
C ILE A 63 -15.58 0.06 -5.23
N THR A 64 -16.37 0.53 -6.19
CA THR A 64 -16.15 0.36 -7.63
C THR A 64 -15.43 1.54 -8.27
N ASP A 65 -15.21 2.64 -7.53
CA ASP A 65 -14.45 3.79 -8.01
C ASP A 65 -13.05 3.33 -8.44
N SER A 66 -12.76 3.50 -9.72
CA SER A 66 -11.54 3.01 -10.35
C SER A 66 -10.31 3.87 -10.05
N GLN A 67 -10.48 5.13 -9.63
CA GLN A 67 -9.39 6.08 -9.41
C GLN A 67 -9.13 6.37 -7.93
N HIS A 68 -10.17 6.40 -7.11
CA HIS A 68 -10.08 6.72 -5.70
C HIS A 68 -10.10 5.43 -4.85
N PRO A 69 -8.97 5.04 -4.24
CA PRO A 69 -8.88 3.80 -3.46
C PRO A 69 -9.92 3.72 -2.33
N LEU A 70 -10.30 4.87 -1.77
CA LEU A 70 -11.20 4.95 -0.62
C LEU A 70 -12.65 5.30 -0.97
N GLY A 71 -12.96 5.50 -2.26
CA GLY A 71 -14.31 5.81 -2.73
C GLY A 71 -14.90 7.09 -2.11
N PRO A 72 -16.25 7.19 -2.07
CA PRO A 72 -16.95 8.37 -1.56
C PRO A 72 -16.81 8.52 -0.03
N GLN A 73 -17.34 9.62 0.50
CA GLN A 73 -17.32 9.89 1.93
C GLN A 73 -18.08 8.79 2.71
N PRO A 74 -17.55 8.32 3.85
CA PRO A 74 -18.21 7.28 4.64
C PRO A 74 -19.58 7.74 5.17
N GLU A 75 -20.57 6.85 5.08
CA GLU A 75 -21.98 7.15 5.38
C GLU A 75 -22.34 6.90 6.85
N ASN A 76 -21.55 6.08 7.55
CA ASN A 76 -21.81 5.73 8.95
C ASN A 76 -20.53 5.67 9.79
N VAL A 77 -20.69 5.70 11.12
CA VAL A 77 -19.59 5.74 12.10
C VAL A 77 -18.63 4.56 11.92
N LYS A 78 -19.17 3.36 11.66
CA LYS A 78 -18.37 2.14 11.45
C LYS A 78 -17.47 2.28 10.21
N GLN A 79 -18.04 2.71 9.09
CA GLN A 79 -17.30 2.97 7.87
C GLN A 79 -16.29 4.11 8.05
N LYS A 80 -16.61 5.14 8.84
CA LYS A 80 -15.67 6.23 9.14
C LYS A 80 -14.42 5.73 9.86
N VAL A 81 -14.57 4.84 10.85
CA VAL A 81 -13.43 4.22 11.55
C VAL A 81 -12.59 3.38 10.59
N ASP A 82 -13.24 2.53 9.78
CA ASP A 82 -12.54 1.70 8.79
C ASP A 82 -11.85 2.56 7.71
N ALA A 83 -12.48 3.67 7.29
CA ALA A 83 -11.93 4.62 6.34
C ALA A 83 -10.70 5.36 6.89
N ILE A 84 -10.68 5.71 8.17
CA ILE A 84 -9.50 6.29 8.84
C ILE A 84 -8.33 5.30 8.81
N ARG A 85 -8.60 4.02 9.10
CA ARG A 85 -7.60 2.95 9.03
C ARG A 85 -7.07 2.80 7.60
N ALA A 86 -7.96 2.71 6.61
CA ALA A 86 -7.58 2.57 5.20
C ALA A 86 -6.78 3.78 4.69
N ARG A 87 -7.16 4.99 5.07
CA ARG A 87 -6.43 6.23 4.75
C ARG A 87 -5.02 6.25 5.35
N THR A 88 -4.88 5.81 6.60
CA THR A 88 -3.58 5.71 7.27
C THR A 88 -2.67 4.71 6.57
N SER A 89 -3.23 3.56 6.17
CA SER A 89 -2.49 2.56 5.40
C SER A 89 -2.11 3.06 4.01
N LEU A 90 -3.00 3.75 3.29
CA LEU A 90 -2.69 4.36 2.00
C LEU A 90 -1.49 5.34 2.12
N ALA A 91 -1.55 6.27 3.07
CA ALA A 91 -0.46 7.21 3.30
C ALA A 91 0.86 6.50 3.70
N ARG A 92 0.78 5.35 4.39
CA ARG A 92 1.95 4.54 4.71
C ARG A 92 2.54 3.87 3.46
N ALA A 93 1.71 3.32 2.57
CA ALA A 93 2.16 2.73 1.31
C ALA A 93 2.90 3.78 0.46
N GLU A 94 2.30 4.95 0.29
CA GLU A 94 2.90 6.09 -0.44
C GLU A 94 4.27 6.46 0.13
N ARG A 95 4.40 6.58 1.46
CA ARG A 95 5.68 6.93 2.11
C ARG A 95 6.77 5.87 1.94
N LEU A 96 6.41 4.59 1.87
CA LEU A 96 7.38 3.51 1.72
C LEU A 96 7.99 3.46 0.32
N THR A 97 7.29 4.05 -0.65
CA THR A 97 7.73 4.18 -2.04
C THR A 97 8.63 5.39 -2.25
N SER A 98 8.41 6.49 -1.53
CA SER A 98 9.15 7.75 -1.72
C SER A 98 10.60 7.76 -1.20
N ASP A 99 11.13 6.64 -0.72
CA ASP A 99 12.54 6.54 -0.32
C ASP A 99 13.36 6.12 -1.55
N PRO A 100 14.24 6.98 -2.11
CA PRO A 100 15.02 6.63 -3.28
C PRO A 100 15.84 5.36 -3.00
N PRO A 101 16.02 4.48 -4.01
CA PRO A 101 16.89 3.32 -3.85
C PRO A 101 18.25 3.81 -3.34
N ALA A 102 18.77 3.16 -2.29
CA ALA A 102 20.02 3.50 -1.63
C ALA A 102 21.24 3.55 -2.58
N ASP A 103 21.08 3.09 -3.82
CA ASP A 103 22.07 3.13 -4.90
C ASP A 103 22.28 4.54 -5.50
N ALA A 104 21.27 5.41 -5.47
CA ALA A 104 21.39 6.78 -6.00
C ALA A 104 22.31 7.69 -5.17
N ARG A 105 22.74 7.25 -3.98
CA ARG A 105 23.60 8.02 -3.06
C ARG A 105 25.08 7.69 -3.17
N ARG A 106 25.48 6.70 -3.97
CA ARG A 106 26.88 6.22 -4.02
C ARG A 106 27.70 6.82 -5.17
N ILE A 107 27.07 7.52 -6.12
CA ILE A 107 27.73 7.96 -7.36
C ILE A 107 28.32 9.38 -7.30
N ASP A 108 28.08 10.15 -6.23
CA ASP A 108 28.41 11.59 -6.21
C ASP A 108 29.73 11.96 -5.48
N THR A 109 30.54 11.00 -5.01
CA THR A 109 31.75 11.33 -4.20
C THR A 109 33.09 10.93 -4.83
N VAL A 110 33.15 10.42 -6.06
CA VAL A 110 34.44 10.08 -6.70
C VAL A 110 34.51 10.62 -8.13
N GLY A 111 34.78 11.92 -8.25
CA GLY A 111 34.95 12.58 -9.54
C GLY A 111 35.54 13.98 -9.49
N HIS A 112 36.33 14.33 -8.47
CA HIS A 112 37.06 15.62 -8.48
C HIS A 112 38.45 15.52 -7.85
N ILE A 113 39.21 14.47 -8.20
CA ILE A 113 40.64 14.40 -7.89
C ILE A 113 41.42 14.05 -9.16
N GLY A 114 41.90 15.09 -9.83
CA GLY A 114 42.85 15.09 -10.94
C GLY A 114 43.10 16.54 -11.33
N ARG A 115 43.92 17.30 -10.59
CA ARG A 115 45.39 17.31 -10.55
C ARG A 115 46.03 17.75 -11.90
N ILE A 116 46.49 19.01 -11.91
CA ILE A 116 47.74 19.55 -12.48
C ILE A 116 47.95 19.40 -14.01
N LEU A 117 47.92 20.54 -14.72
CA LEU A 117 49.10 21.24 -15.22
C LEU A 117 48.74 22.71 -15.48
#